data_AF-A0A2T4S6I8-F1
#
_entry.id   AF-A0A2T4S6I8-F1
#
_cell.length_a   1.000
_cell.length_b   1.000
_cell.length_c   1.000
_cell.angle_alpha   90.00
_cell.angle_beta   90.00
_cell.angle_gamma   90.00
#
_symmetry.space_group_name_H-M   'P 1'
#
loop_
_entity.id
_entity.type
_entity.pdbx_description
1 polymer ?
#
loop_
_entity_poly.entity_id
_entity_poly.type
_entity_poly.pdbx_seq_one_letter_code
_entity_poly.pdbx_strand_id
1 'polypeptide(L)'
;MVRIKDRDFTPPLYLEAEVIAEDYDMITKESTYSFGEYKEYREDDLRQEFYKHLNNIRQRMNDNFSNVNTIVRETNSQLQYFEKKIIKSQDAPENPVNDMLWLDTSNPKVAVLRRYWHGQWINATAEKADDIGAVTREKALYDDLNNTFINLNIQHSKLLSEVYEVIDSEYLVDTTLKQQVQQNLDNTISVYNAIKTNLESMTPETATIGKLVDIQALFLKYRELLKTLY
;
A
#
# COMPACT_ATOMS: atom_id res chain seq x y z
N MET A 1 -2.99 31.82 -33.33
CA MET A 1 -1.59 31.70 -32.89
C MET A 1 -0.98 30.49 -33.58
N VAL A 2 0.18 30.67 -34.23
CA VAL A 2 0.88 29.63 -35.02
C VAL A 2 2.27 29.43 -34.42
N ARG A 3 2.70 28.17 -34.36
CA ARG A 3 4.04 27.77 -33.91
C ARG A 3 4.86 27.35 -35.12
N ILE A 4 5.98 28.03 -35.33
CA ILE A 4 6.88 27.81 -36.46
C ILE A 4 8.16 27.17 -35.95
N LYS A 5 8.62 26.15 -36.67
CA LYS A 5 9.87 25.44 -36.39
C LYS A 5 10.63 25.27 -37.68
N ASP A 6 11.77 25.95 -37.79
CA ASP A 6 12.68 25.83 -38.93
C ASP A 6 14.04 25.31 -38.42
N ARG A 7 14.38 24.10 -38.84
CA ARG A 7 15.64 23.42 -38.48
C ARG A 7 16.75 23.64 -39.50
N ASP A 8 16.41 24.14 -40.69
CA ASP A 8 17.35 24.40 -41.77
C ASP A 8 17.96 25.80 -41.65
N PHE A 9 17.27 26.71 -40.95
CA PHE A 9 17.82 27.98 -40.47
C PHE A 9 18.94 27.75 -39.43
N THR A 10 20.04 28.51 -39.51
CA THR A 10 21.20 28.35 -38.62
C THR A 10 21.48 29.64 -37.84
N PRO A 11 21.31 29.67 -36.49
CA PRO A 11 20.86 28.57 -35.62
C PRO A 11 19.35 28.26 -35.80
N PRO A 12 18.86 27.06 -35.45
CA PRO A 12 17.45 26.69 -35.60
C PRO A 12 16.49 27.71 -34.99
N LEU A 13 15.43 28.03 -35.73
CA LEU A 13 14.46 29.08 -35.40
C LEU A 13 13.16 28.48 -34.84
N TYR A 14 12.75 28.98 -33.68
CA TYR A 14 11.48 28.62 -33.03
C TYR A 14 10.70 29.90 -32.69
N LEU A 15 9.51 30.03 -33.27
CA LEU A 15 8.67 31.22 -33.14
C LEU A 15 7.26 30.86 -32.74
N GLU A 16 6.67 31.71 -31.89
CA GLU A 16 5.24 31.75 -31.67
C GLU A 16 4.72 33.11 -32.13
N ALA A 17 3.77 33.10 -33.07
CA ALA A 17 3.29 34.31 -33.73
C ALA A 17 1.78 34.32 -33.91
N GLU A 18 1.19 35.51 -33.89
CA GLU A 18 -0.20 35.73 -34.28
C GLU A 18 -0.29 35.98 -35.79
N VAL A 19 -1.16 35.24 -36.48
CA VAL A 19 -1.44 35.46 -37.90
C VAL A 19 -2.40 36.62 -37.99
N ILE A 20 -1.98 37.69 -38.65
CA ILE A 20 -2.79 38.90 -38.83
C ILE A 20 -3.39 39.00 -40.24
N ALA A 21 -2.83 38.28 -41.21
CA ALA A 21 -3.39 38.13 -42.54
C ALA A 21 -2.88 36.85 -43.23
N GLU A 22 -3.71 36.27 -44.09
CA GLU A 22 -3.37 35.20 -45.02
C GLU A 22 -3.71 35.69 -46.43
N ASP A 23 -2.73 35.65 -47.34
CA ASP A 23 -2.94 35.87 -48.76
C ASP A 23 -2.78 34.52 -49.48
N TYR A 24 -3.85 34.06 -50.13
CA TYR A 24 -3.89 32.75 -50.78
C TYR A 24 -3.90 32.91 -52.29
N ASP A 25 -2.85 32.44 -52.94
CA ASP A 25 -2.77 32.39 -54.39
C ASP A 25 -3.52 31.16 -54.91
N MET A 26 -4.65 31.41 -55.58
CA MET A 26 -5.52 30.36 -56.12
C MET A 26 -4.91 29.60 -57.30
N ILE A 27 -3.88 30.14 -57.96
CA ILE A 27 -3.22 29.55 -59.14
C ILE A 27 -2.10 28.62 -58.70
N THR A 28 -1.19 29.11 -57.86
CA THR A 28 -0.07 28.32 -57.32
C THR A 28 -0.50 27.42 -56.16
N LYS A 29 -1.65 27.72 -55.55
CA LYS A 29 -2.16 27.11 -54.32
C LYS A 29 -1.23 27.32 -53.12
N GLU A 30 -0.49 28.42 -53.12
CA GLU A 30 0.40 28.80 -52.03
C GLU A 30 -0.27 29.86 -51.13
N SER A 31 -0.16 29.69 -49.82
CA SER A 31 -0.56 30.70 -48.83
C SER A 31 0.67 31.46 -48.34
N THR A 32 0.64 32.79 -48.43
CA THR A 32 1.60 33.68 -47.77
C THR A 32 0.98 34.24 -46.50
N TYR A 33 1.61 33.97 -45.36
CA TYR A 33 1.14 34.41 -44.05
C TYR A 33 1.91 35.65 -43.58
N SER A 34 1.17 36.66 -43.11
CA SER A 34 1.74 37.82 -42.42
C SER A 34 1.56 37.66 -40.91
N PHE A 35 2.67 37.79 -40.18
CA PHE A 35 2.72 37.64 -38.73
C PHE A 35 2.86 39.00 -38.05
N GLY A 36 2.17 39.18 -36.92
CA GLY A 36 2.29 40.37 -36.06
C GLY A 36 3.53 40.33 -35.17
N GLU A 37 3.41 40.79 -33.91
CA GLU A 37 4.49 40.60 -32.94
C GLU A 37 4.77 39.10 -32.73
N TYR A 38 6.06 38.74 -32.75
CA TYR A 38 6.51 37.37 -32.55
C TYR A 38 7.37 37.27 -31.30
N LYS A 39 7.35 36.09 -30.69
CA LYS A 39 8.26 35.73 -29.61
C LYS A 39 9.23 34.66 -30.10
N GLU A 40 10.50 35.04 -30.18
CA GLU A 40 11.59 34.13 -30.54
C GLU A 40 12.07 33.37 -29.30
N TYR A 41 12.27 32.07 -29.47
CA TYR A 41 12.81 31.20 -28.45
C TYR A 41 14.09 30.55 -28.96
N ARG A 42 15.13 30.56 -28.13
CA ARG A 42 16.30 29.71 -28.40
C ARG A 42 15.96 28.27 -28.07
N GLU A 43 16.47 27.34 -28.86
CA GLU A 43 16.25 25.91 -28.62
C GLU A 43 16.67 25.49 -27.20
N ASP A 44 17.77 26.06 -26.71
CA ASP A 44 18.27 25.80 -25.36
C ASP A 44 17.27 26.22 -24.27
N ASP A 45 16.57 27.34 -24.44
CA ASP A 45 15.59 27.84 -23.47
C ASP A 45 14.37 26.93 -23.41
N LEU A 46 13.90 26.47 -24.58
CA LEU A 46 12.80 25.49 -24.67
C LEU A 46 13.18 24.13 -24.06
N ARG A 47 14.41 23.67 -24.32
CA ARG A 47 14.93 22.40 -23.75
C ARG A 47 15.11 22.51 -22.24
N GLN A 48 15.61 23.63 -21.72
CA GLN A 48 15.77 23.84 -20.28
C GLN A 48 14.45 23.78 -19.54
N GLU A 49 13.42 24.45 -20.04
CA GLU A 49 12.08 24.39 -19.42
C GLU A 49 11.50 22.98 -19.47
N PHE A 50 11.68 22.26 -20.57
CA PHE A 50 11.30 20.85 -20.66
C PHE A 50 12.03 19.97 -19.64
N TYR A 51 13.35 20.09 -19.50
CA TYR A 51 14.11 19.33 -18.52
C TYR A 51 13.77 19.69 -17.07
N LYS A 52 13.49 20.96 -16.80
CA LYS A 52 13.03 21.41 -15.47
C LYS A 52 11.69 20.76 -15.11
N HIS A 53 10.75 20.70 -16.05
CA HIS A 53 9.48 19.99 -15.84
C HIS A 53 9.71 18.49 -15.61
N LEU A 54 10.54 17.83 -16.44
CA LEU A 54 10.89 16.42 -16.25
C LEU A 54 11.54 16.15 -14.89
N ASN A 55 12.43 17.03 -14.43
CA ASN A 55 13.09 16.88 -13.14
C ASN A 55 12.12 17.06 -11.97
N ASN A 56 11.22 18.04 -12.04
CA ASN A 56 10.17 18.22 -11.03
C ASN A 56 9.25 16.99 -10.96
N ILE A 57 8.89 16.42 -12.11
CA ILE A 57 8.07 15.19 -12.19
C ILE A 57 8.80 14.01 -11.54
N ARG A 58 10.09 13.82 -11.85
CA ARG A 58 10.92 12.77 -11.25
C ARG A 58 11.03 12.92 -9.73
N GLN A 59 11.21 14.14 -9.23
CA GLN A 59 11.25 14.42 -7.80
C GLN A 59 9.95 14.02 -7.12
N ARG A 60 8.80 14.48 -7.63
CA ARG A 60 7.49 14.14 -7.05
C ARG A 60 7.20 12.64 -7.03
N MET A 61 7.53 11.92 -8.12
CA MET A 61 7.39 10.46 -8.11
C MET A 61 8.28 9.82 -7.03
N ASN A 62 9.54 10.22 -6.93
CA ASN A 62 10.47 9.69 -5.92
C ASN A 62 9.98 9.99 -4.49
N ASP A 63 9.42 11.17 -4.26
CA ASP A 63 8.86 11.56 -2.95
C ASP A 63 7.68 10.66 -2.57
N ASN A 64 6.75 10.40 -3.50
CA ASN A 64 5.60 9.53 -3.23
C ASN A 64 6.02 8.07 -2.97
N PHE A 65 7.00 7.52 -3.72
CA PHE A 65 7.56 6.21 -3.42
C PHE A 65 8.26 6.17 -2.04
N SER A 66 8.95 7.24 -1.66
CA SER A 66 9.59 7.38 -0.35
C SER A 66 8.55 7.42 0.80
N ASN A 67 7.40 8.07 0.59
CA ASN A 67 6.30 8.10 1.55
C ASN A 67 5.70 6.71 1.74
N VAL A 68 5.39 5.98 0.66
CA VAL A 68 4.91 4.59 0.71
C VAL A 68 5.89 3.71 1.48
N ASN A 69 7.19 3.82 1.18
CA ASN A 69 8.24 3.07 1.88
C ASN A 69 8.30 3.39 3.38
N THR A 70 8.07 4.65 3.75
CA THR A 70 8.01 5.08 5.15
C THR A 70 6.81 4.45 5.86
N ILE A 71 5.62 4.45 5.24
CA ILE A 71 4.41 3.82 5.78
C ILE A 71 4.61 2.31 5.95
N VAL A 72 5.21 1.63 4.97
CA VAL A 72 5.52 0.19 5.05
C VAL A 72 6.45 -0.09 6.23
N ARG A 73 7.51 0.70 6.42
CA ARG A 73 8.45 0.54 7.54
C ARG A 73 7.79 0.80 8.89
N GLU A 74 7.02 1.87 9.02
CA GLU A 74 6.30 2.21 10.26
C GLU A 74 5.31 1.11 10.63
N THR A 75 4.49 0.68 9.68
CA THR A 75 3.50 -0.37 9.89
C THR A 75 4.16 -1.71 10.23
N ASN A 76 5.25 -2.07 9.54
CA ASN A 76 6.02 -3.28 9.84
C ASN A 76 6.58 -3.26 11.27
N SER A 77 7.11 -2.12 11.71
CA SER A 77 7.67 -1.96 13.05
C SER A 77 6.57 -2.09 14.12
N GLN A 78 5.40 -1.51 13.87
CA GLN A 78 4.25 -1.61 14.78
C GLN A 78 3.73 -3.05 14.89
N LEU A 79 3.60 -3.75 13.77
CA LEU A 79 3.12 -5.13 13.73
C LEU A 79 4.15 -6.16 14.25
N GLN A 80 5.40 -5.75 14.45
CA GLN A 80 6.45 -6.60 15.02
C GLN A 80 6.25 -6.87 16.52
N TYR A 81 5.53 -6.00 17.23
CA TYR A 81 5.35 -6.05 18.69
C TYR A 81 4.20 -6.95 19.18
N PHE A 82 3.53 -7.68 18.29
CA PHE A 82 2.59 -8.72 18.73
C PHE A 82 3.36 -9.87 19.41
N GLU A 83 3.40 -9.85 20.75
CA GLU A 83 3.97 -10.89 21.58
C GLU A 83 3.28 -12.25 21.34
N LYS A 84 4.12 -13.28 21.21
CA LYS A 84 3.83 -14.72 21.08
C LYS A 84 2.73 -15.10 20.09
N LYS A 85 3.16 -15.37 18.85
CA LYS A 85 2.42 -16.15 17.85
C LYS A 85 1.94 -17.46 18.49
N ILE A 86 0.64 -17.59 18.75
CA ILE A 86 0.04 -18.88 19.07
C ILE A 86 0.11 -19.70 17.78
N ILE A 87 0.81 -20.82 17.82
CA ILE A 87 0.92 -21.69 16.65
C ILE A 87 -0.41 -22.40 16.47
N LYS A 88 -0.96 -22.46 15.25
CA LYS A 88 -2.19 -23.22 14.94
C LYS A 88 -1.82 -24.37 14.02
N SER A 89 -2.04 -25.62 14.46
CA SER A 89 -1.74 -26.83 13.68
C SER A 89 -2.44 -28.07 14.24
N GLN A 90 -2.56 -29.12 13.41
CA GLN A 90 -3.04 -30.43 13.84
C GLN A 90 -1.99 -31.18 14.65
N ASP A 91 -0.74 -31.10 14.22
CA ASP A 91 0.40 -31.73 14.92
C ASP A 91 1.07 -30.74 15.87
N ALA A 92 1.59 -31.26 16.98
CA ALA A 92 2.31 -30.47 17.96
C ALA A 92 3.63 -29.92 17.35
N PRO A 93 4.04 -28.68 17.71
CA PRO A 93 5.34 -28.14 17.31
C PRO A 93 6.52 -29.05 17.69
N GLU A 94 7.47 -29.25 16.77
CA GLU A 94 8.60 -30.19 16.94
C GLU A 94 9.65 -29.73 17.95
N ASN A 95 9.86 -28.42 18.10
CA ASN A 95 10.89 -27.84 18.98
C ASN A 95 10.25 -26.86 19.99
N PRO A 96 9.43 -27.35 20.94
CA PRO A 96 8.73 -26.49 21.86
C PRO A 96 9.66 -25.97 22.97
N VAL A 97 9.48 -24.70 23.33
CA VAL A 97 10.11 -24.07 24.50
C VAL A 97 9.07 -23.87 25.59
N ASN A 98 9.49 -23.83 26.86
CA ASN A 98 8.56 -23.52 27.95
C ASN A 98 7.81 -22.22 27.64
N ASP A 99 6.51 -22.21 27.92
CA ASP A 99 5.58 -21.11 27.65
C ASP A 99 5.24 -20.86 26.18
N MET A 100 5.59 -21.80 25.30
CA MET A 100 5.04 -21.84 23.95
C MET A 100 3.54 -22.18 24.01
N LEU A 101 2.75 -21.45 23.22
CA LEU A 101 1.31 -21.67 23.06
C LEU A 101 1.03 -22.29 21.69
N TRP A 102 0.19 -23.32 21.69
CA TRP A 102 -0.26 -24.03 20.50
C TRP A 102 -1.77 -24.24 20.55
N LEU A 103 -2.48 -23.76 19.54
CA LEU A 103 -3.87 -24.06 19.31
C LEU A 103 -3.95 -25.39 18.54
N ASP A 104 -4.22 -26.46 19.28
CA ASP A 104 -4.39 -27.82 18.78
C ASP A 104 -5.71 -27.94 18.01
N THR A 105 -5.62 -28.17 16.70
CA THR A 105 -6.77 -28.36 15.81
C THR A 105 -6.94 -29.81 15.36
N SER A 106 -6.33 -30.77 16.05
CA SER A 106 -6.49 -32.21 15.76
C SER A 106 -7.94 -32.67 15.86
N ASN A 107 -8.73 -32.05 16.75
CA ASN A 107 -10.17 -32.22 16.82
C ASN A 107 -10.88 -31.18 15.93
N PRO A 108 -11.58 -31.59 14.85
CA PRO A 108 -12.21 -30.67 13.91
C PRO A 108 -13.41 -29.91 14.50
N LYS A 109 -13.93 -30.32 15.67
CA LYS A 109 -15.09 -29.69 16.32
C LYS A 109 -14.70 -28.69 17.40
N VAL A 110 -13.58 -28.93 18.08
CA VAL A 110 -13.15 -28.13 19.24
C VAL A 110 -11.63 -28.01 19.21
N ALA A 111 -11.13 -26.83 18.87
CA ALA A 111 -9.71 -26.52 19.01
C ALA A 111 -9.38 -26.25 20.49
N VAL A 112 -8.25 -26.75 20.97
CA VAL A 112 -7.83 -26.63 22.38
C VAL A 112 -6.51 -25.86 22.45
N LEU A 113 -6.47 -24.79 23.25
CA LEU A 113 -5.20 -24.09 23.48
C LEU A 113 -4.36 -24.90 24.47
N ARG A 114 -3.12 -25.21 24.08
CA ARG A 114 -2.12 -25.90 24.89
C ARG A 114 -0.92 -25.00 25.16
N ARG A 115 -0.29 -25.19 26.33
CA ARG A 115 0.98 -24.57 26.73
C ARG A 115 2.01 -25.67 26.91
N TYR A 116 3.21 -25.45 26.40
CA TYR A 116 4.32 -26.33 26.69
C TYR A 116 4.95 -25.97 28.03
N TRP A 117 5.05 -26.94 28.93
CA TRP A 117 5.65 -26.77 30.24
C TRP A 117 6.37 -28.05 30.67
N HIS A 118 7.65 -27.95 30.99
CA HIS A 118 8.45 -29.04 31.56
C HIS A 118 8.39 -30.35 30.76
N GLY A 119 8.49 -30.28 29.42
CA GLY A 119 8.51 -31.46 28.58
C GLY A 119 7.14 -31.90 28.05
N GLN A 120 6.04 -31.27 28.47
CA GLN A 120 4.68 -31.72 28.17
C GLN A 120 3.77 -30.59 27.69
N TRP A 121 2.79 -30.95 26.86
CA TRP A 121 1.71 -30.06 26.47
C TRP A 121 0.54 -30.16 27.44
N ILE A 122 0.28 -29.09 28.18
CA ILE A 122 -0.82 -28.96 29.14
C ILE A 122 -1.91 -28.02 28.58
N ASN A 123 -3.16 -28.20 28.98
CA ASN A 123 -4.24 -27.29 28.56
C ASN A 123 -3.99 -25.89 29.12
N ALA A 124 -4.04 -24.88 28.25
CA ALA A 124 -3.74 -23.48 28.57
C ALA A 124 -5.00 -22.63 28.75
N THR A 125 -6.13 -23.09 28.20
CA THR A 125 -7.47 -22.60 28.51
C THR A 125 -8.10 -23.47 29.56
N ALA A 126 -8.92 -22.83 30.38
CA ALA A 126 -9.80 -23.47 31.33
C ALA A 126 -10.76 -24.47 30.70
N GLU A 127 -10.97 -25.61 31.36
CA GLU A 127 -12.06 -26.53 31.01
C GLU A 127 -13.39 -26.14 31.67
N LYS A 128 -13.41 -25.14 32.57
CA LYS A 128 -14.59 -24.71 33.33
C LYS A 128 -14.88 -23.22 33.15
N ALA A 129 -16.17 -22.87 33.14
CA ALA A 129 -16.67 -21.50 33.01
C ALA A 129 -16.24 -20.55 34.16
N ASP A 130 -15.77 -21.07 35.29
CA ASP A 130 -15.36 -20.30 36.47
C ASP A 130 -13.84 -20.00 36.55
N ASP A 131 -13.04 -20.45 35.58
CA ASP A 131 -11.62 -20.10 35.51
C ASP A 131 -11.46 -18.67 34.94
N ILE A 132 -11.59 -17.71 35.87
CA ILE A 132 -11.43 -16.27 35.65
C ILE A 132 -10.16 -15.93 34.84
N GLY A 133 -9.10 -16.75 34.94
CA GLY A 133 -7.83 -16.53 34.25
C GLY A 133 -7.84 -16.78 32.74
N ALA A 134 -8.70 -17.67 32.22
CA ALA A 134 -8.78 -17.92 30.78
C ALA A 134 -9.48 -16.75 30.08
N VAL A 135 -10.71 -16.43 30.49
CA VAL A 135 -11.51 -15.30 29.96
C VAL A 135 -10.71 -13.98 29.98
N THR A 136 -9.87 -13.77 30.99
CA THR A 136 -9.00 -12.60 31.07
C THR A 136 -7.96 -12.54 29.93
N ARG A 137 -7.44 -13.68 29.47
CA ARG A 137 -6.49 -13.77 28.36
C ARG A 137 -7.14 -13.54 27.00
N GLU A 138 -8.29 -14.16 26.71
CA GLU A 138 -8.99 -13.87 25.45
C GLU A 138 -9.35 -12.39 25.36
N LYS A 139 -9.81 -11.81 26.47
CA LYS A 139 -10.08 -10.37 26.57
C LYS A 139 -8.83 -9.52 26.34
N ALA A 140 -7.71 -9.83 26.99
CA ALA A 140 -6.45 -9.11 26.79
C ALA A 140 -5.98 -9.17 25.32
N LEU A 141 -6.02 -10.36 24.71
CA LEU A 141 -5.65 -10.52 23.30
C LEU A 141 -6.62 -9.79 22.36
N TYR A 142 -7.91 -9.79 22.66
CA TYR A 142 -8.90 -9.01 21.92
C TYR A 142 -8.62 -7.50 22.01
N ASP A 143 -8.34 -6.99 23.21
CA ASP A 143 -8.01 -5.57 23.43
C ASP A 143 -6.71 -5.19 22.70
N ASP A 144 -5.68 -6.03 22.73
CA ASP A 144 -4.42 -5.81 22.01
C ASP A 144 -4.60 -5.79 20.49
N LEU A 145 -5.40 -6.71 19.95
CA LEU A 145 -5.72 -6.74 18.51
C LEU A 145 -6.50 -5.50 18.09
N ASN A 146 -7.46 -5.04 18.90
CA ASN A 146 -8.20 -3.80 18.63
C ASN A 146 -7.30 -2.56 18.68
N ASN A 147 -6.45 -2.45 19.71
CA ASN A 147 -5.50 -1.34 19.83
C ASN A 147 -4.55 -1.29 18.63
N THR A 148 -4.10 -2.45 18.17
CA THR A 148 -3.26 -2.50 16.96
C THR A 148 -4.04 -2.19 15.70
N PHE A 149 -5.31 -2.61 15.61
CA PHE A 149 -6.18 -2.28 14.48
C PHE A 149 -6.40 -0.76 14.33
N ILE A 150 -6.53 -0.03 15.44
CA ILE A 150 -6.66 1.44 15.42
C ILE A 150 -5.46 2.08 14.71
N ASN A 151 -4.24 1.67 15.08
CA ASN A 151 -3.01 2.16 14.45
C ASN A 151 -2.91 1.72 12.98
N LEU A 152 -3.24 0.46 12.71
CA LEU A 152 -3.26 -0.09 11.36
C LEU A 152 -4.23 0.69 10.46
N ASN A 153 -5.42 1.04 10.93
CA ASN A 153 -6.42 1.78 10.16
C ASN A 153 -5.91 3.17 9.73
N ILE A 154 -5.19 3.87 10.61
CA ILE A 154 -4.56 5.15 10.29
C ILE A 154 -3.52 4.96 9.16
N GLN A 155 -2.64 3.97 9.30
CA GLN A 155 -1.60 3.71 8.31
C GLN A 155 -2.19 3.19 6.99
N HIS A 156 -3.24 2.38 7.04
CA HIS A 156 -3.95 1.90 5.86
C HIS A 156 -4.58 3.05 5.08
N SER A 157 -5.20 4.00 5.77
CA SER A 157 -5.81 5.18 5.13
C SER A 157 -4.75 6.06 4.44
N LYS A 158 -3.59 6.26 5.08
CA LYS A 158 -2.45 6.96 4.45
C LYS A 158 -1.93 6.20 3.23
N LEU A 159 -1.77 4.89 3.35
CA LEU A 159 -1.31 4.03 2.25
C LEU A 159 -2.23 4.16 1.03
N LEU A 160 -3.55 4.13 1.22
CA LEU A 160 -4.50 4.30 0.12
C LEU A 160 -4.28 5.64 -0.59
N SER A 161 -4.17 6.74 0.17
CA SER A 161 -3.92 8.07 -0.40
C SER A 161 -2.65 8.09 -1.24
N GLU A 162 -1.52 7.67 -0.67
CA GLU A 162 -0.21 7.73 -1.34
C GLU A 162 -0.14 6.80 -2.56
N VAL A 163 -0.73 5.59 -2.49
CA VAL A 163 -0.71 4.66 -3.61
C VAL A 163 -1.62 5.14 -4.74
N TYR A 164 -2.80 5.71 -4.44
CA TYR A 164 -3.64 6.30 -5.49
C TYR A 164 -2.98 7.50 -6.15
N GLU A 165 -2.27 8.35 -5.41
CA GLU A 165 -1.48 9.43 -6.02
C GLU A 165 -0.41 8.92 -7.00
N VAL A 166 0.17 7.74 -6.74
CA VAL A 166 1.13 7.09 -7.64
C VAL A 166 0.43 6.46 -8.86
N ILE A 167 -0.64 5.69 -8.65
CA ILE A 167 -1.36 4.98 -9.72
C ILE A 167 -2.06 5.96 -10.67
N ASP A 168 -2.68 7.01 -10.13
CA ASP A 168 -3.40 8.02 -10.92
C ASP A 168 -2.47 9.06 -11.53
N SER A 169 -1.17 8.98 -11.24
CA SER A 169 -0.17 9.84 -11.85
C SER A 169 -0.22 9.76 -13.39
N GLU A 170 -0.40 10.91 -14.04
CA GLU A 170 -0.31 11.07 -15.49
C GLU A 170 1.09 10.72 -16.03
N TYR A 171 2.09 10.69 -15.16
CA TYR A 171 3.49 10.46 -15.50
C TYR A 171 3.91 9.00 -15.38
N LEU A 172 3.16 8.20 -14.62
CA LEU A 172 3.32 6.75 -14.63
C LEU A 172 2.64 6.22 -15.90
N VAL A 173 3.41 6.03 -16.97
CA VAL A 173 2.85 5.56 -18.26
C VAL A 173 2.89 4.05 -18.42
N ASP A 174 3.63 3.35 -17.54
CA ASP A 174 3.70 1.90 -17.54
C ASP A 174 2.40 1.30 -16.99
N THR A 175 1.54 0.85 -17.90
CA THR A 175 0.24 0.26 -17.58
C THR A 175 0.34 -1.09 -16.90
N THR A 176 1.42 -1.84 -17.16
CA THR A 176 1.65 -3.14 -16.53
C THR A 176 2.05 -2.94 -15.06
N LEU A 177 2.96 -2.00 -14.81
CA LEU A 177 3.33 -1.62 -13.44
C LEU A 177 2.13 -1.07 -12.67
N LYS A 178 1.30 -0.22 -13.28
CA LYS A 178 0.04 0.25 -12.67
C LYS A 178 -0.87 -0.91 -12.25
N GLN A 179 -1.11 -1.86 -13.14
CA GLN A 179 -1.94 -3.02 -12.83
C GLN A 179 -1.34 -3.87 -11.70
N GLN A 180 -0.01 -4.06 -11.68
CA GLN A 180 0.66 -4.80 -10.63
C GLN A 180 0.52 -4.12 -9.26
N VAL A 181 0.76 -2.80 -9.20
CA VAL A 181 0.62 -2.02 -7.95
C VAL A 181 -0.85 -2.02 -7.49
N GLN A 182 -1.81 -1.84 -8.40
CA GLN A 182 -3.24 -1.93 -8.09
C GLN A 182 -3.61 -3.31 -7.52
N GLN A 183 -3.14 -4.39 -8.15
CA GLN A 183 -3.42 -5.75 -7.67
C GLN A 183 -2.83 -6.00 -6.28
N ASN A 184 -1.61 -5.52 -6.02
CA ASN A 184 -0.98 -5.61 -4.70
C ASN A 184 -1.75 -4.79 -3.65
N LEU A 185 -2.26 -3.61 -4.04
CA LEU A 185 -3.11 -2.78 -3.18
C LEU A 185 -4.44 -3.48 -2.87
N ASP A 186 -5.13 -4.04 -3.87
CA ASP A 186 -6.40 -4.73 -3.71
C ASP A 186 -6.27 -5.96 -2.79
N ASN A 187 -5.19 -6.72 -2.94
CA ASN A 187 -4.86 -7.83 -2.04
C ASN A 187 -4.69 -7.33 -0.59
N THR A 188 -4.01 -6.20 -0.40
CA THR A 188 -3.78 -5.57 0.90
C THR A 188 -5.10 -5.08 1.52
N ILE A 189 -5.97 -4.43 0.73
CA ILE A 189 -7.32 -3.99 1.12
C ILE A 189 -8.19 -5.18 1.51
N SER A 190 -8.14 -6.28 0.76
CA SER A 190 -8.92 -7.49 1.04
C SER A 190 -8.59 -8.04 2.44
N VAL A 191 -7.30 -8.16 2.78
CA VAL A 191 -6.88 -8.63 4.10
C VAL A 191 -7.23 -7.62 5.20
N TYR A 192 -7.07 -6.32 4.94
CA TYR A 192 -7.50 -5.27 5.88
C TYR A 192 -8.99 -5.39 6.23
N ASN A 193 -9.84 -5.53 5.22
CA ASN A 193 -11.28 -5.69 5.41
C ASN A 193 -11.61 -6.98 6.16
N ALA A 194 -10.89 -8.08 5.89
CA ALA A 194 -11.04 -9.31 6.64
C ALA A 194 -10.72 -9.12 8.13
N ILE A 195 -9.64 -8.40 8.48
CA ILE A 195 -9.30 -8.07 9.87
C ILE A 195 -10.45 -7.28 10.50
N LYS A 196 -10.88 -6.21 9.83
CA LYS A 196 -11.95 -5.32 10.29
C LYS A 196 -13.23 -6.09 10.60
N THR A 197 -13.75 -6.84 9.62
CA THR A 197 -14.99 -7.61 9.77
C THR A 197 -14.90 -8.65 10.88
N ASN A 198 -13.76 -9.33 11.02
CA ASN A 198 -13.61 -10.32 12.09
C ASN A 198 -13.59 -9.69 13.48
N LEU A 199 -12.91 -8.54 13.65
CA LEU A 199 -12.92 -7.79 14.91
C LEU A 199 -14.33 -7.26 15.24
N GLU A 200 -15.02 -6.65 14.27
CA GLU A 200 -16.38 -6.13 14.43
C GLU A 200 -17.43 -7.22 14.68
N SER A 201 -17.15 -8.47 14.31
CA SER A 201 -18.05 -9.61 14.54
C SER A 201 -18.07 -10.15 15.97
N MET A 202 -17.26 -9.57 16.86
CA MET A 202 -17.08 -10.06 18.23
C MET A 202 -17.13 -8.92 19.25
N THR A 203 -17.34 -9.30 20.50
CA THR A 203 -17.19 -8.49 21.70
C THR A 203 -16.16 -9.15 22.61
N PRO A 204 -15.65 -8.46 23.66
CA PRO A 204 -14.74 -9.08 24.62
C PRO A 204 -15.28 -10.38 25.25
N GLU A 205 -16.60 -10.50 25.39
CA GLU A 205 -17.28 -11.65 26.00
C GLU A 205 -17.54 -12.80 25.01
N THR A 206 -17.53 -12.51 23.71
CA THR A 206 -17.81 -13.49 22.63
C THR A 206 -16.57 -13.87 21.83
N ALA A 207 -15.44 -13.22 22.10
CA ALA A 207 -14.16 -13.52 21.49
C ALA A 207 -13.64 -14.88 21.92
N THR A 208 -13.43 -15.77 20.95
CA THR A 208 -12.82 -17.08 21.21
C THR A 208 -11.35 -17.07 20.81
N ILE A 209 -10.51 -17.81 21.54
CA ILE A 209 -9.08 -17.89 21.23
C ILE A 209 -8.82 -18.29 19.78
N GLY A 210 -9.63 -19.19 19.21
CA GLY A 210 -9.51 -19.60 17.81
C GLY A 210 -9.68 -18.44 16.83
N LYS A 211 -10.74 -17.64 16.99
CA LYS A 211 -10.98 -16.47 16.15
C LYS A 211 -9.90 -15.40 16.32
N LEU A 212 -9.43 -15.18 17.55
CA LEU A 212 -8.36 -14.22 17.85
C LEU A 212 -7.03 -14.61 17.18
N VAL A 213 -6.70 -15.90 17.19
CA VAL A 213 -5.53 -16.43 16.47
C VAL A 213 -5.68 -16.27 14.96
N ASP A 214 -6.88 -16.48 14.41
CA ASP A 214 -7.14 -16.28 12.99
C ASP A 214 -6.97 -14.80 12.59
N ILE A 215 -7.45 -13.87 13.42
CA ILE A 215 -7.21 -12.43 13.21
C ILE A 215 -5.72 -12.08 13.29
N GLN A 216 -5.00 -12.63 14.28
CA GLN A 216 -3.54 -12.44 14.37
C GLN A 216 -2.83 -12.91 13.10
N ALA A 217 -3.25 -14.04 12.52
CA ALA A 217 -2.70 -14.51 11.24
C ALA A 217 -3.00 -13.55 10.08
N LEU A 218 -4.17 -12.91 10.06
CA LEU A 218 -4.50 -11.88 9.07
C LEU A 218 -3.61 -10.64 9.21
N PHE A 219 -3.30 -10.17 10.43
CA PHE A 219 -2.34 -9.09 10.64
C PHE A 219 -0.95 -9.43 10.07
N LEU A 220 -0.48 -10.67 10.30
CA LEU A 220 0.78 -11.14 9.71
C LEU A 220 0.71 -11.17 8.18
N LYS A 221 -0.42 -11.62 7.62
CA LYS A 221 -0.62 -11.64 6.16
C LYS A 221 -0.63 -10.24 5.57
N TYR A 222 -1.31 -9.29 6.23
CA TYR A 222 -1.31 -7.87 5.84
C TYR A 222 0.12 -7.33 5.81
N ARG A 223 0.91 -7.60 6.85
CA ARG A 223 2.32 -7.21 6.93
C ARG A 223 3.15 -7.74 5.76
N GLU A 224 2.96 -9.00 5.37
CA GLU A 224 3.70 -9.57 4.24
C GLU A 224 3.25 -8.97 2.90
N LEU A 225 1.97 -8.62 2.74
CA LEU A 225 1.48 -7.95 1.53
C LEU A 225 1.99 -6.50 1.43
N LEU A 226 2.13 -5.78 2.55
CA LEU A 226 2.74 -4.45 2.53
C LEU A 226 4.15 -4.44 1.93
N LYS A 227 4.93 -5.52 2.13
CA LYS A 227 6.28 -5.64 1.55
C LYS A 227 6.26 -5.82 0.03
N THR A 228 5.12 -6.19 -0.56
CA THR A 228 4.97 -6.31 -2.02
C THR A 228 4.59 -5.00 -2.70
N LEU A 229 4.32 -3.95 -1.90
CA LEU A 229 4.15 -2.57 -2.38
C LEU A 229 5.47 -1.79 -2.44
N TYR A 230 6.57 -2.43 -2.01
CA TYR A 230 7.94 -1.96 -2.16
C TYR A 230 8.46 -2.18 -3.58
#